data_AF-K1QAW4-F1
#
_entry.id   AF-K1QAW4-F1
#
_cell.length_a   1.000
_cell.length_b   1.000
_cell.length_c   1.000
_cell.angle_alpha   90.00
_cell.angle_beta   90.00
_cell.angle_gamma   90.00
#
_symmetry.space_group_name_H-M   'P 1'
#
loop_
_entity.id
_entity.type
_entity.pdbx_description
1 polymer ?
#
loop_
_entity_poly.entity_id
_entity_poly.type
_entity_poly.pdbx_seq_one_letter_code
_entity_poly.pdbx_strand_id
1 'polypeptide(L)'
;MGVNTEDKFCSIVVPVNGVWSVWSEWSNCIPVQCGVGNRTRSRSCDSPPPSSGGKHCEGYPGESEECNSITCLSNECKKFCKCIEYDIRNKVDQSFVL
;
A
#
# COMPACT_ATOMS: atom_id res chain seq x y z
N MET A 1 -11.87 67.44 12.16
CA MET A 1 -11.67 66.28 13.05
C MET A 1 -11.49 65.07 12.14
N GLY A 2 -10.27 64.54 12.03
CA GLY A 2 -9.96 63.43 11.12
C GLY A 2 -10.29 62.10 11.80
N VAL A 3 -11.10 61.27 11.13
CA VAL A 3 -11.32 59.90 11.56
C VAL A 3 -10.08 59.10 11.14
N ASN A 4 -9.23 58.78 12.11
CA ASN A 4 -8.15 57.80 11.92
C ASN A 4 -8.72 56.42 12.22
N THR A 5 -9.46 55.84 11.27
CA THR A 5 -9.79 54.41 11.34
C THR A 5 -8.69 53.64 10.62
N GLU A 6 -7.80 53.02 11.40
CA GLU A 6 -6.97 51.92 10.90
C GLU A 6 -7.92 50.77 10.59
N ASP A 7 -8.33 50.65 9.33
CA ASP A 7 -9.19 49.57 8.88
C ASP A 7 -8.39 48.25 8.94
N LYS A 8 -8.53 47.56 10.07
CA LYS A 8 -7.90 46.28 10.33
C LYS A 8 -8.60 45.21 9.49
N PHE A 9 -8.07 44.95 8.30
CA PHE A 9 -8.58 43.93 7.41
C PHE A 9 -8.27 42.54 8.00
N CYS A 10 -9.29 41.90 8.56
CA CYS A 10 -9.19 40.50 8.95
C CYS A 10 -9.48 39.65 7.71
N SER A 11 -8.44 39.08 7.11
CA SER A 11 -8.62 38.10 6.04
C SER A 11 -9.20 36.82 6.63
N ILE A 12 -10.44 36.49 6.27
CA ILE A 12 -11.05 35.21 6.61
C ILE A 12 -10.29 34.12 5.84
N VAL A 13 -9.42 33.40 6.54
CA VAL A 13 -8.69 32.25 6.00
C VAL A 13 -9.52 31.01 6.29
N VAL A 14 -10.12 30.42 5.25
CA VAL A 14 -10.94 29.21 5.39
C VAL A 14 -10.03 27.98 5.32
N PRO A 15 -10.03 27.10 6.33
CA PRO A 15 -9.28 25.86 6.28
C PRO A 15 -9.80 24.97 5.14
N VAL A 16 -8.89 24.48 4.31
CA VAL A 16 -9.21 23.49 3.28
C VAL A 16 -8.65 22.16 3.75
N ASN A 17 -9.53 21.20 4.03
CA ASN A 17 -9.11 19.85 4.34
C ASN A 17 -8.59 19.18 3.07
N GLY A 18 -7.52 18.40 3.22
CA GLY A 18 -6.97 17.61 2.14
C GLY A 18 -7.95 16.53 1.70
N VAL A 19 -7.97 16.27 0.39
CA VAL A 19 -8.74 15.17 -0.19
C VAL A 19 -7.80 14.30 -1.01
N TRP A 20 -8.01 12.99 -0.90
CA TRP A 20 -7.27 12.00 -1.66
C TRP A 20 -7.50 12.19 -3.16
N SER A 21 -6.41 12.14 -3.93
CA SER A 21 -6.43 11.92 -5.36
C SER A 21 -7.08 10.58 -5.67
N VAL A 22 -7.41 10.40 -6.95
CA VAL A 22 -7.70 9.06 -7.46
C VAL A 22 -6.47 8.18 -7.22
N TRP A 23 -6.73 6.91 -6.89
CA TRP A 23 -5.68 5.90 -6.81
C TRP A 23 -4.95 5.78 -8.15
N SER A 24 -3.64 5.54 -8.09
CA SER A 24 -2.89 5.06 -9.24
C SER A 24 -3.45 3.71 -9.69
N GLU A 25 -3.15 3.37 -10.94
CA GLU A 25 -3.26 1.97 -11.37
C GLU A 25 -2.41 1.08 -10.45
N TRP A 26 -2.85 -0.17 -10.30
CA TRP A 26 -2.07 -1.17 -9.62
C TRP A 26 -0.76 -1.42 -10.38
N SER A 27 0.32 -1.63 -9.65
CA SER A 27 1.55 -2.16 -10.22
C SER A 27 1.29 -3.51 -10.88
N ASN A 28 2.20 -3.90 -11.78
CA ASN A 28 2.25 -5.29 -12.19
C ASN A 28 2.42 -6.19 -10.96
N CYS A 29 1.80 -7.36 -11.02
CA CYS A 29 2.00 -8.37 -9.99
C CYS A 29 3.45 -8.81 -9.99
N ILE A 30 4.11 -8.78 -8.83
CA ILE A 30 5.49 -9.26 -8.70
C ILE A 30 5.52 -10.72 -9.15
N PRO A 31 6.32 -11.07 -10.17
CA PRO A 31 6.41 -12.43 -10.64
C PRO A 31 7.05 -13.29 -9.54
N VAL A 32 6.33 -14.32 -9.12
CA VAL A 32 6.81 -15.32 -8.18
C VAL A 32 6.97 -16.65 -8.90
N GLN A 33 8.04 -17.38 -8.59
CA GLN A 33 8.21 -18.76 -9.08
C GLN A 33 7.27 -19.72 -8.34
N CYS A 34 6.98 -19.38 -7.08
CA CYS A 34 6.12 -20.12 -6.17
C CYS A 34 5.49 -19.19 -5.13
N GLY A 35 4.31 -19.54 -4.65
CA GLY A 35 3.60 -18.79 -3.62
C GLY A 35 2.70 -17.72 -4.22
N VAL A 36 2.53 -16.62 -3.49
CA VAL A 36 1.59 -15.55 -3.85
C VAL A 36 2.39 -14.30 -4.21
N GLY A 37 2.12 -13.74 -5.39
CA GLY A 37 2.66 -12.46 -5.79
C GLY A 37 1.98 -11.31 -5.04
N ASN A 38 2.56 -10.13 -5.13
CA ASN A 38 2.00 -8.92 -4.53
C ASN A 38 2.02 -7.78 -5.54
N ARG A 39 1.03 -6.90 -5.47
CA ARG A 39 0.99 -5.65 -6.23
C ARG A 39 0.60 -4.50 -5.33
N THR A 40 1.01 -3.30 -5.71
CA THR A 40 0.83 -2.09 -4.92
C THR A 40 0.21 -0.96 -5.74
N ARG A 41 -0.46 -0.04 -5.06
CA ARG A 41 -0.93 1.22 -5.66
C ARG A 41 -0.76 2.37 -4.67
N SER A 42 -0.81 3.60 -5.17
CA SER A 42 -0.64 4.80 -4.35
C SER A 42 -1.65 5.89 -4.68
N ARG A 43 -1.80 6.84 -3.77
CA ARG A 43 -2.60 8.06 -3.94
C ARG A 43 -1.95 9.21 -3.18
N SER A 44 -2.29 10.44 -3.54
CA SER A 44 -1.75 11.65 -2.93
C SER A 44 -2.85 12.44 -2.23
N CYS A 45 -2.54 13.11 -1.13
CA CYS A 45 -3.49 14.00 -0.45
C CYS A 45 -3.39 15.42 -1.01
N ASP A 46 -3.73 15.59 -2.29
CA ASP A 46 -3.47 16.80 -3.06
C ASP A 46 -4.64 17.22 -3.97
N SER A 47 -5.81 16.60 -3.81
CA SER A 47 -6.95 16.79 -4.73
C SER A 47 -8.23 17.28 -4.02
N PRO A 48 -8.23 18.41 -3.27
CA PRO A 48 -7.17 19.43 -3.14
C PRO A 48 -6.17 19.17 -1.99
N PRO A 49 -5.01 19.86 -1.96
CA PRO A 49 -4.07 19.76 -0.86
C PRO A 49 -4.61 20.49 0.39
N PRO A 50 -4.29 20.00 1.60
CA PRO A 50 -4.68 20.68 2.83
C PRO A 50 -4.00 22.04 2.92
N SER A 51 -4.76 23.07 3.28
CA SER A 51 -4.24 24.43 3.44
C SER A 51 -4.95 25.16 4.57
N SER A 52 -4.39 26.30 5.00
CA SER A 52 -5.08 27.21 5.91
C SER A 52 -5.46 26.58 7.26
N GLY A 53 -4.65 25.63 7.74
CA GLY A 53 -4.92 24.87 8.97
C GLY A 53 -5.93 23.73 8.82
N GLY A 54 -6.31 23.38 7.59
CA GLY A 54 -7.15 22.20 7.31
C GLY A 54 -6.43 20.88 7.59
N LYS A 55 -7.22 19.83 7.77
CA LYS A 55 -6.73 18.49 8.14
C LYS A 55 -6.09 17.78 6.96
N HIS A 56 -5.03 17.02 7.23
CA HIS A 56 -4.51 16.06 6.27
C HIS A 56 -5.46 14.88 6.09
N CYS A 57 -5.35 14.18 4.97
CA CYS A 57 -6.20 13.04 4.66
C CYS A 57 -5.98 11.90 5.66
N GLU A 58 -7.06 11.25 6.07
CA GLU A 58 -7.01 10.09 6.95
C GLU A 58 -6.77 8.80 6.14
N GLY A 59 -5.93 7.91 6.69
CA GLY A 59 -5.53 6.64 6.07
C GLY A 59 -4.16 6.68 5.40
N TYR A 60 -3.79 5.58 4.73
CA TYR A 60 -2.48 5.43 4.12
C TYR A 60 -2.46 5.93 2.66
N PRO A 61 -1.31 6.47 2.19
CA PRO A 61 -1.11 6.89 0.81
C PRO A 61 -0.78 5.70 -0.13
N GLY A 62 -0.58 4.51 0.42
CA GLY A 62 -0.24 3.30 -0.31
C GLY A 62 -1.05 2.10 0.15
N GLU A 63 -1.29 1.19 -0.78
CA GLU A 63 -1.99 -0.07 -0.55
C GLU A 63 -1.24 -1.21 -1.24
N SER A 64 -1.34 -2.41 -0.66
CA SER A 64 -0.73 -3.64 -1.14
C SER A 64 -1.76 -4.76 -1.09
N GLU A 65 -1.82 -5.56 -2.15
CA GLU A 65 -2.68 -6.74 -2.18
C GLU A 65 -2.00 -7.93 -2.85
N GLU A 66 -2.47 -9.11 -2.48
CA GLU A 66 -2.05 -10.36 -3.09
C GLU A 66 -2.59 -10.47 -4.51
N CYS A 67 -1.76 -11.00 -5.41
CA CYS A 67 -2.11 -11.25 -6.79
C CYS A 67 -1.37 -12.50 -7.27
N ASN A 68 -1.95 -13.24 -8.21
CA ASN A 68 -1.36 -14.44 -8.82
C ASN A 68 -0.79 -15.44 -7.79
N SER A 69 -1.58 -16.47 -7.46
CA SER A 69 -1.11 -17.57 -6.61
C SER A 69 -0.62 -18.74 -7.46
N ILE A 70 0.67 -19.07 -7.38
CA ILE A 70 1.23 -20.31 -7.93
C ILE A 70 1.44 -21.29 -6.79
N THR A 71 0.54 -22.26 -6.68
CA THR A 71 0.66 -23.33 -5.70
C THR A 71 1.81 -24.28 -6.05
N CYS A 72 2.46 -24.89 -5.06
CA CYS A 72 3.49 -25.92 -5.23
C CYS A 72 3.02 -27.21 -5.97
N LEU A 73 1.77 -27.25 -6.43
CA LEU A 73 1.25 -28.33 -7.28
C LEU A 73 1.73 -28.22 -8.73
N SER A 74 2.13 -27.04 -9.20
CA SER A 74 2.67 -26.88 -10.55
C SER A 74 4.09 -27.43 -10.65
N ASN A 75 4.40 -28.12 -11.76
CA ASN A 75 5.70 -28.78 -11.93
C ASN A 75 6.89 -27.81 -11.97
N GLU A 76 6.67 -26.56 -12.41
CA GLU A 76 7.70 -25.52 -12.34
C GLU A 76 7.93 -25.00 -10.92
N CYS A 77 6.91 -25.02 -10.08
CA CYS A 77 7.02 -24.54 -8.70
C CYS A 77 7.65 -25.57 -7.75
N LYS A 78 7.51 -26.88 -8.01
CA LYS A 78 8.11 -27.95 -7.16
C LYS A 78 9.63 -27.84 -6.96
N LYS A 79 10.35 -27.17 -7.86
CA LYS A 79 11.80 -26.97 -7.77
C LYS A 79 12.22 -25.92 -6.73
N PHE A 80 11.34 -24.97 -6.43
CA PHE A 80 11.61 -23.84 -5.52
C PHE A 80 10.92 -23.98 -4.17
N CYS A 81 9.83 -24.74 -4.09
CA CYS A 81 9.32 -25.19 -2.80
C CYS A 81 10.29 -26.22 -2.22
N LYS A 82 10.89 -25.93 -1.06
CA LYS A 82 11.39 -27.02 -0.21
C LYS A 82 10.16 -27.81 0.22
N CYS A 83 9.83 -28.87 -0.51
CA CYS A 83 8.97 -29.90 0.03
C CYS A 83 9.67 -30.41 1.29
N ILE A 84 9.23 -29.96 2.46
CA ILE A 84 9.34 -30.82 3.64
C ILE A 84 8.50 -32.01 3.24
N GLU A 85 9.12 -33.15 2.93
CA GLU A 85 8.38 -34.39 2.82
C GLU A 85 7.73 -34.61 4.19
N TYR A 86 6.46 -34.21 4.32
CA TYR A 86 5.70 -34.48 5.52
C TYR A 86 5.37 -35.97 5.52
N ASP A 87 6.27 -36.79 6.06
CA ASP A 87 5.97 -38.17 6.36
C ASP A 87 4.93 -38.21 7.50
N ILE A 88 3.67 -38.42 7.10
CA ILE A 88 2.51 -38.55 7.99
C ILE A 88 2.70 -39.66 9.05
N ARG A 89 3.64 -40.60 8.81
CA ARG A 89 3.95 -41.69 9.74
C ARG A 89 5.06 -41.35 10.73
N ASN A 90 5.92 -40.37 10.46
CA ASN A 90 7.19 -40.29 11.20
C ASN A 90 7.74 -38.89 11.54
N LYS A 91 6.96 -37.79 11.44
CA LYS A 91 7.21 -36.44 12.05
C LYS A 91 8.68 -36.06 12.37
N VAL A 92 9.65 -36.28 11.48
CA VAL A 92 11.06 -35.88 11.66
C VAL A 92 11.57 -35.31 10.34
N ASP A 93 12.17 -34.12 10.42
CA ASP A 93 12.90 -33.47 9.34
C ASP A 93 14.21 -34.21 9.10
N GLN A 94 14.26 -35.10 8.10
CA GLN A 94 15.50 -35.73 7.66
C GLN A 94 15.93 -35.16 6.32
N SER A 95 16.79 -34.16 6.40
CA SER A 95 17.66 -33.75 5.31
C SER A 95 18.60 -34.93 4.96
N PHE A 96 18.34 -35.64 3.87
CA PHE A 96 19.33 -36.54 3.28
C PHE A 96 19.98 -35.86 2.07
N VAL A 97 21.26 -35.56 2.23
CA VAL A 97 22.19 -35.29 1.12
C VAL A 97 22.71 -36.66 0.68
N LEU A 98 22.59 -36.99 -0.61
CA LEU A 98 23.25 -38.15 -1.21
C LEU A 98 24.76 -37.92 -1.30
#